data_AF-A1SFH8-F1
#
_entry.id   AF-A1SFH8-F1
#
_cell.length_a   1.000
_cell.length_b   1.000
_cell.length_c   1.000
_cell.angle_alpha   90.00
_cell.angle_beta   90.00
_cell.angle_gamma   90.00
#
_symmetry.space_group_name_H-M   'P 1'
#
loop_
_entity.id
_entity.type
_entity.pdbx_description
1 polymer ?
#
loop_
_entity_poly.entity_id
_entity_poly.type
_entity_poly.pdbx_seq_one_letter_code
_entity_poly.pdbx_strand_id
1 'polypeptide(L)'
;MNQVDSGPDPLSEQVDPRHVFLEARDVMRRYGWGKTKGYQNLKDRDLVPPPVMVHPDRWRLDQLLAWEDRRIASAEQALSQPRFPSITDLLPPPKRTARKTA
;
A
#
# COMPACT_ATOMS: atom_id res chain seq x y z
N MET A 1 36.35 -3.34 -36.44
CA MET A 1 35.69 -3.35 -35.12
C MET A 1 35.37 -1.90 -34.76
N ASN A 2 34.12 -1.46 -34.83
CA ASN A 2 33.75 -0.11 -34.39
C ASN A 2 33.17 -0.23 -32.97
N GLN A 3 33.94 0.29 -32.02
CA GLN A 3 33.61 0.34 -30.61
C GLN A 3 32.52 1.40 -30.41
N VAL A 4 31.34 0.94 -30.03
CA VAL A 4 30.23 1.78 -29.58
C VAL A 4 30.60 2.32 -28.20
N ASP A 5 31.11 3.54 -28.18
CA ASP A 5 31.24 4.34 -26.97
C ASP A 5 29.83 4.82 -26.58
N SER A 6 29.09 3.96 -25.86
CA SER A 6 27.85 4.34 -25.18
C SER A 6 28.23 5.20 -23.98
N GLY A 7 28.53 6.48 -24.23
CA GLY A 7 28.58 7.49 -23.17
C GLY A 7 27.23 7.52 -22.44
N PRO A 8 27.21 7.61 -21.10
CA PRO A 8 25.95 7.66 -20.37
C PRO A 8 25.14 8.87 -20.80
N ASP A 9 23.91 8.65 -21.26
CA ASP A 9 22.96 9.69 -21.66
C ASP A 9 22.81 10.75 -20.56
N PRO A 10 23.21 12.02 -20.79
CA PRO A 10 23.15 13.09 -19.80
C PRO A 10 21.71 13.54 -19.49
N LEU A 11 20.71 13.03 -20.21
CA LEU A 11 19.29 13.30 -19.97
C LEU A 11 18.67 12.40 -18.90
N SER A 12 19.45 11.49 -18.34
CA SER A 12 19.08 10.69 -17.16
C SER A 12 19.31 11.47 -15.85
N GLU A 13 19.21 12.80 -15.87
CA GLU A 13 18.92 13.62 -14.69
C GLU A 13 17.53 13.23 -14.20
N GLN A 14 17.53 12.06 -13.59
CA GLN A 14 16.53 11.46 -12.74
C GLN A 14 15.98 12.58 -11.87
N VAL A 15 14.74 12.98 -12.15
CA VAL A 15 13.98 13.79 -11.22
C VAL A 15 13.94 12.96 -9.93
N ASP A 16 14.82 13.30 -8.99
CA ASP A 16 14.98 12.52 -7.77
C ASP A 16 13.59 12.51 -7.09
N PRO A 17 12.95 11.34 -6.95
CA PRO A 17 11.58 11.24 -6.43
C PRO A 17 11.47 11.80 -5.01
N ARG A 18 12.60 12.00 -4.32
CA ARG A 18 12.71 12.67 -3.02
C ARG A 18 12.38 14.17 -3.09
N HIS A 19 12.48 14.80 -4.24
CA HIS A 19 12.18 16.22 -4.48
C HIS A 19 10.86 16.43 -5.24
N VAL A 20 10.14 15.34 -5.57
CA VAL A 20 8.81 15.42 -6.17
C VAL A 20 7.76 15.47 -5.06
N PHE A 21 7.10 16.61 -4.95
CA PHE A 21 5.99 16.82 -4.05
C PHE A 21 4.68 16.81 -4.84
N LEU A 22 3.79 15.89 -4.49
CA LEU A 22 2.46 15.79 -5.05
C LEU A 22 1.46 16.54 -4.16
N GLU A 23 0.54 17.25 -4.79
CA GLU A 23 -0.59 17.85 -4.10
C GLU A 23 -1.71 16.81 -3.92
N ALA A 24 -2.65 17.10 -3.02
CA ALA A 24 -3.81 16.25 -2.76
C ALA A 24 -4.51 15.73 -4.04
N ARG A 25 -4.60 16.57 -5.08
CA ARG A 25 -5.24 16.20 -6.36
C ARG A 25 -4.45 15.16 -7.14
N ASP A 26 -3.13 15.23 -7.12
CA ASP A 26 -2.26 14.30 -7.82
C ASP A 26 -2.23 12.95 -7.11
N VAL A 27 -2.21 12.98 -5.77
CA VAL A 27 -2.34 11.78 -4.92
C VAL A 27 -3.69 11.10 -5.19
N MET A 28 -4.80 11.85 -5.17
CA MET A 28 -6.12 11.32 -5.49
C MET A 28 -6.18 10.74 -6.90
N ARG A 29 -5.59 11.42 -7.90
CA ARG A 29 -5.54 10.92 -9.28
C ARG A 29 -4.75 9.61 -9.39
N ARG A 30 -3.62 9.50 -8.69
CA ARG A 30 -2.76 8.31 -8.66
C ARG A 30 -3.52 7.07 -8.17
N TYR A 31 -4.30 7.22 -7.11
CA TYR A 31 -5.08 6.12 -6.54
C TYR A 31 -6.49 5.97 -7.13
N GLY A 32 -6.84 6.78 -8.13
CA GLY A 32 -8.18 6.75 -8.73
C GLY A 32 -9.30 7.18 -7.77
N TRP A 33 -8.98 7.98 -6.76
CA TRP A 33 -9.97 8.47 -5.79
C TRP A 33 -10.73 9.66 -6.35
N GLY A 34 -12.06 9.59 -6.33
CA GLY A 34 -12.92 10.74 -6.67
C GLY A 34 -12.75 11.88 -5.68
N LYS A 35 -13.06 13.12 -6.08
CA LYS A 35 -12.78 14.35 -5.30
C LYS A 35 -13.27 14.28 -3.85
N THR A 36 -14.52 13.91 -3.61
CA THR A 36 -15.12 13.90 -2.27
C THR A 36 -14.55 12.78 -1.38
N LYS A 37 -14.46 11.56 -1.92
CA LYS A 37 -13.96 10.41 -1.19
C LYS A 37 -12.45 10.46 -1.00
N GLY A 38 -11.73 11.04 -1.95
CA GLY A 38 -10.28 11.17 -1.92
C GLY A 38 -9.80 12.06 -0.78
N TYR A 39 -10.44 13.21 -0.50
CA TYR A 39 -10.09 14.00 0.69
C TYR A 39 -10.37 13.28 2.01
N GLN A 40 -11.36 12.39 2.06
CA GLN A 40 -11.60 11.55 3.22
C GLN A 40 -10.49 10.48 3.36
N ASN A 41 -10.13 9.83 2.26
CA ASN A 41 -9.03 8.86 2.23
C ASN A 41 -7.67 9.51 2.55
N LEU A 42 -7.43 10.77 2.17
CA LEU A 42 -6.21 11.51 2.50
C LEU A 42 -6.07 11.82 3.99
N LYS A 43 -7.18 11.84 4.74
CA LYS A 43 -7.17 11.97 6.20
C LYS A 43 -6.94 10.64 6.91
N ASP A 44 -7.11 9.53 6.19
CA ASP A 44 -6.94 8.19 6.72
C ASP A 44 -5.48 7.76 6.58
N ARG A 45 -4.82 7.63 7.74
CA ARG A 45 -3.39 7.28 7.84
C ARG A 45 -3.11 5.82 7.50
N ASP A 46 -4.13 4.98 7.46
CA ASP A 46 -4.03 3.58 7.06
C ASP A 46 -4.10 3.43 5.52
N LEU A 47 -4.61 4.45 4.83
CA LEU A 47 -4.76 4.49 3.38
C LEU A 47 -3.70 5.32 2.66
N VAL A 48 -3.09 6.30 3.33
CA VAL A 48 -1.99 7.09 2.77
C VAL A 48 -1.05 7.52 3.90
N PRO A 49 0.27 7.58 3.67
CA PRO A 49 1.18 8.11 4.68
C PRO A 49 0.86 9.60 4.97
N PRO A 50 1.17 10.09 6.18
CA PRO A 50 0.94 11.48 6.53
C PRO A 50 1.74 12.42 5.62
N PRO A 51 1.20 13.62 5.33
CA PRO A 51 1.91 14.63 4.55
C PRO A 51 3.20 15.06 5.26
N VAL A 52 4.14 15.59 4.49
CA VAL A 52 5.44 15.99 5.03
C VAL A 52 5.26 17.17 5.98
N MET A 53 5.92 17.14 7.14
CA MET A 53 5.77 18.15 8.20
C MET A 53 6.01 19.61 7.73
N VAL A 54 6.76 19.80 6.64
CA VAL A 54 7.04 21.12 6.06
C VAL A 54 5.84 21.70 5.29
N HIS A 55 4.97 20.83 4.76
CA HIS A 55 3.80 21.22 3.96
C HIS A 55 2.62 20.27 4.21
N PRO A 56 1.59 20.69 4.98
CA PRO A 56 0.49 19.81 5.40
C PRO A 56 -0.38 19.30 4.24
N ASP A 57 -0.27 19.88 3.05
CA ASP A 57 -1.04 19.49 1.85
C ASP A 57 -0.18 18.85 0.76
N ARG A 58 1.08 18.48 1.07
CA ARG A 58 2.01 17.90 0.10
C ARG A 58 2.57 16.56 0.57
N TRP A 59 2.56 15.61 -0.35
CA TRP A 59 3.10 14.27 -0.18
C TRP A 59 4.36 14.11 -1.01
N ARG A 60 5.42 13.54 -0.43
CA ARG A 60 6.61 13.18 -1.22
C ARG A 60 6.33 11.90 -1.98
N LEU A 61 6.65 11.91 -3.27
CA LEU A 61 6.47 10.73 -4.12
C LEU A 61 7.26 9.54 -3.61
N ASP A 62 8.51 9.74 -3.19
CA ASP A 62 9.35 8.70 -2.57
C ASP A 62 8.67 8.05 -1.34
N GLN A 63 8.02 8.86 -0.49
CA GLN A 63 7.31 8.37 0.70
C GLN A 63 6.07 7.55 0.32
N LEU A 64 5.33 7.96 -0.71
CA LEU A 64 4.18 7.22 -1.22
C LEU A 64 4.62 5.87 -1.80
N LEU A 65 5.67 5.85 -2.61
CA LEU A 65 6.25 4.64 -3.17
C LEU A 65 6.73 3.68 -2.08
N ALA A 66 7.52 4.17 -1.13
CA ALA A 66 8.00 3.35 -0.02
C ALA A 66 6.86 2.80 0.86
N TRP A 67 5.74 3.52 0.95
CA TRP A 67 4.54 3.04 1.65
C TRP A 67 3.78 1.99 0.82
N GLU A 68 3.64 2.20 -0.49
CA GLU A 68 3.05 1.24 -1.44
C GLU A 68 3.81 -0.10 -1.38
N ASP A 69 5.14 -0.06 -1.46
CA ASP A 69 5.99 -1.25 -1.40
C ASP A 69 5.81 -2.03 -0.08
N ARG A 70 5.73 -1.32 1.06
CA ARG A 70 5.49 -1.97 2.36
C ARG A 70 4.12 -2.64 2.42
N ARG A 71 3.09 -2.04 1.80
CA ARG A 71 1.73 -2.61 1.75
C ARG A 71 1.69 -3.86 0.88
N ILE A 72 2.37 -3.84 -0.27
CA ILE A 72 2.52 -5.00 -1.14
C ILE A 72 3.26 -6.12 -0.38
N ALA A 73 4.41 -5.83 0.21
CA ALA A 73 5.17 -6.81 0.99
C ALA A 73 4.36 -7.40 2.16
N SER A 74 3.58 -6.58 2.87
CA SER A 74 2.71 -7.04 3.95
C SER A 74 1.57 -7.94 3.44
N ALA A 75 0.98 -7.60 2.29
CA ALA A 75 -0.07 -8.40 1.67
C ALA A 75 0.48 -9.73 1.14
N GLU A 76 1.66 -9.71 0.52
CA GLU A 76 2.39 -10.91 0.09
C GLU A 76 2.73 -11.81 1.27
N GLN A 77 3.19 -11.24 2.38
CA GLN A 77 3.45 -12.00 3.61
C GLN A 77 2.16 -12.62 4.19
N ALA A 78 1.03 -11.90 4.14
CA ALA A 78 -0.26 -12.44 4.57
C ALA A 78 -0.75 -13.59 3.67
N LEU A 79 -0.45 -13.56 2.36
CA LEU A 79 -0.74 -14.64 1.41
C LEU A 79 0.21 -15.83 1.58
N SER A 80 1.47 -15.57 1.94
CA SER A 80 2.50 -16.60 2.13
C SER A 80 2.33 -17.38 3.43
N GLN A 81 1.58 -16.85 4.41
CA GLN A 81 1.24 -17.62 5.60
C GLN A 81 0.24 -18.73 5.23
N PRO A 82 0.61 -20.01 5.39
CA PRO A 82 -0.35 -21.09 5.29
C PRO A 82 -1.43 -20.88 6.34
N ARG A 83 -2.68 -20.61 5.90
CA ARG A 83 -3.87 -20.78 6.74
C ARG A 83 -3.99 -22.28 7.05
N PHE A 84 -3.23 -22.76 8.02
CA PHE A 84 -3.50 -24.07 8.57
C PHE A 84 -4.88 -24.00 9.22
N PRO A 85 -5.86 -24.83 8.80
CA PRO A 85 -7.08 -24.96 9.56
C PRO A 85 -6.67 -25.36 10.98
N SER A 86 -7.14 -24.59 11.97
CA SER A 86 -6.91 -24.93 13.36
C SER A 86 -7.45 -26.34 13.61
N ILE A 87 -6.80 -27.14 14.45
CA ILE A 87 -7.26 -28.51 14.81
C ILE A 87 -8.73 -28.50 15.28
N THR A 88 -9.19 -27.39 15.85
CA THR A 88 -10.59 -27.14 16.21
C THR A 88 -11.59 -27.16 15.05
N ASP A 89 -11.16 -26.80 13.83
CA ASP A 89 -11.97 -26.85 12.60
C ASP A 89 -12.05 -28.27 12.01
N LEU A 90 -11.11 -29.14 12.40
CA LEU A 90 -11.06 -30.55 11.98
C LEU A 90 -11.83 -31.47 12.93
N LEU A 91 -12.28 -30.95 14.07
CA LEU A 91 -13.07 -31.72 15.03
C LEU A 91 -14.56 -31.64 14.65
N PRO A 92 -15.26 -32.78 14.55
CA PRO A 92 -16.70 -32.78 14.30
C PRO A 92 -17.42 -31.96 15.39
N PRO A 93 -18.44 -31.18 15.03
CA PRO A 93 -19.14 -30.33 15.99
C PRO A 93 -19.73 -31.18 17.11
N PRO A 94 -19.58 -30.77 18.38
CA PRO A 94 -20.10 -31.53 19.50
C PRO A 94 -21.61 -31.71 19.34
N LYS A 95 -22.07 -32.97 19.32
CA LYS A 95 -23.49 -33.33 19.24
C LYS A 95 -24.24 -32.60 20.36
N ARG A 96 -25.06 -31.61 19.97
CA ARG A 96 -25.98 -30.92 20.89
C ARG A 96 -27.04 -31.92 21.32
N THR A 97 -26.86 -32.53 22.49
CA THR A 97 -27.90 -33.32 23.13
C THR A 97 -29.05 -32.37 23.49
N ALA A 98 -30.15 -32.45 22.75
CA ALA A 98 -31.37 -31.72 23.07
C ALA A 98 -31.84 -32.15 24.47
N ARG A 99 -31.72 -31.24 25.43
CA ARG A 99 -32.26 -31.42 26.77
C ARG A 99 -33.78 -31.34 26.63
N LYS A 100 -34.45 -32.50 26.60
CA LYS A 100 -35.90 -32.58 26.81
C LYS A 100 -36.16 -32.13 28.25
N THR A 101 -36.57 -30.88 28.41
CA THR A 101 -37.25 -30.43 29.63
C THR A 101 -38.62 -31.09 29.62
N ALA A 102 -38.82 -31.97 30.60
CA ALA A 102 -40.12 -32.54 30.96
C ALA A 102 -40.97 -31.48 31.68
#